data_AF-A0A7J8QFI5-F1
#
_entry.id   AF-A0A7J8QFI5-F1
#
_cell.length_a   1.000
_cell.length_b   1.000
_cell.length_c   1.000
_cell.angle_alpha   90.00
_cell.angle_beta   90.00
_cell.angle_gamma   90.00
#
_symmetry.space_group_name_H-M   'P 1'
#
loop_
_entity.id
_entity.type
_entity.pdbx_description
1 polymer ?
#
loop_
_entity_poly.entity_id
_entity_poly.type
_entity_poly.pdbx_seq_one_letter_code
_entity_poly.pdbx_strand_id
1 'polypeptide(L)'
;MGRASLLRKVANNIENNLHILGASGIEDKLQQGVPEAIESLRTAGIKVWVLTGDKQETAISIGYSSKLLTSKMTQIIINSKSMESCRKSLEDAIIMSKKPTTTSAISGTTNNTGGTSGAGSTPIALIMDGTSLVYILDSELEERLFQLSCNCSVVLCCRVAPLQKAGIVSLVKKRTADMTLAIGDGANDVSMIQMADVGVGISGQEGRQAVMASDFAMGQFRFLVPLLLVHGHWNYQRMGYMILYNFYRNAVFVLVLFWYVLFTSFTLTTAITEWSSVLYSVIYTALPTIVVGILDKDLSRRTLLKYPQLYRAGQNQECYNKKLFWITMIDTFWQSAVAFFIPLLAYWGSTIDTSSIGDLWTLAVVILVNLHLAMDVNRWNWLTHAAIWGSIIATFICVMVIDALPFLVGYW
;
A
#
# COMPACT_ATOMS: atom_id res chain seq x y z
N MET A 1 -13.96 -28.13 48.32
CA MET A 1 -13.67 -26.70 48.05
C MET A 1 -12.17 -26.49 48.11
N GLY A 2 -11.57 -25.82 47.12
CA GLY A 2 -10.12 -25.59 47.10
C GLY A 2 -9.67 -24.57 48.15
N ARG A 3 -8.42 -24.66 48.62
CA ARG A 3 -7.82 -23.70 49.59
C ARG A 3 -8.06 -22.24 49.20
N ALA A 4 -7.92 -21.91 47.90
CA ALA A 4 -8.14 -20.57 47.37
C ALA A 4 -9.57 -20.05 47.58
N SER A 5 -10.59 -20.91 47.44
CA SER A 5 -11.98 -20.49 47.64
C SER A 5 -12.30 -20.25 49.12
N LEU A 6 -11.71 -21.05 50.02
CA LEU A 6 -11.86 -20.86 51.47
C LEU A 6 -11.19 -19.57 51.94
N LEU A 7 -9.97 -19.29 51.47
CA LEU A 7 -9.28 -18.03 51.75
C LEU A 7 -10.07 -16.82 51.26
N ARG A 8 -10.60 -16.87 50.03
CA ARG A 8 -11.43 -15.78 49.49
C ARG A 8 -12.73 -15.57 50.28
N LYS A 9 -13.30 -16.65 50.84
CA LYS A 9 -14.49 -16.56 51.69
C LYS A 9 -14.18 -15.89 53.04
N VAL A 10 -13.04 -16.21 53.66
CA VAL A 10 -12.60 -15.55 54.90
C VAL A 10 -12.23 -14.09 54.65
N ALA A 11 -11.53 -13.78 53.55
CA ALA A 11 -11.22 -12.40 53.14
C ALA A 11 -12.49 -11.56 52.98
N ASN A 12 -13.50 -12.05 52.25
CA ASN A 12 -14.78 -11.37 52.09
C ASN A 12 -15.53 -11.14 53.42
N ASN A 13 -15.33 -11.97 54.44
CA ASN A 13 -15.95 -11.76 55.75
C ASN A 13 -15.25 -10.60 56.51
N ILE A 14 -13.94 -10.45 56.35
CA ILE A 14 -13.12 -9.41 56.99
C ILE A 14 -13.25 -8.07 56.24
N GLU A 15 -13.29 -8.09 54.90
CA GLU A 15 -13.38 -6.91 54.02
C GLU A 15 -14.79 -6.31 53.94
N ASN A 16 -15.53 -6.27 55.06
CA ASN A 16 -16.84 -5.62 55.17
C ASN A 16 -16.72 -4.30 55.95
N ASN A 17 -17.60 -3.34 55.64
CA ASN A 17 -17.68 -2.05 56.36
C ASN A 17 -16.42 -1.15 56.25
N LEU A 18 -15.80 -1.14 55.07
CA LEU A 18 -14.63 -0.30 54.76
C LEU A 18 -15.04 1.14 54.45
N HIS A 19 -14.23 2.12 54.88
CA HIS A 19 -14.35 3.52 54.47
C HIS A 19 -13.37 3.85 53.34
N ILE A 20 -13.88 4.44 52.26
CA ILE A 20 -13.03 4.88 51.14
C ILE A 20 -12.22 6.09 51.59
N LEU A 21 -10.90 5.90 51.72
CA LEU A 21 -9.95 6.97 52.05
C LEU A 21 -9.59 7.85 50.84
N GLY A 22 -9.60 7.28 49.65
CA GLY A 22 -9.24 7.97 48.40
C GLY A 22 -9.10 6.99 47.23
N ALA A 23 -8.79 7.53 46.05
CA ALA A 23 -8.51 6.76 44.84
C ALA A 23 -7.15 7.18 44.27
N SER A 24 -6.43 6.24 43.66
CA SER A 24 -5.21 6.51 42.91
C SER A 24 -5.42 6.14 41.45
N GLY A 25 -4.80 6.90 40.55
CA GLY A 25 -4.81 6.65 39.10
C GLY A 25 -3.38 6.57 38.61
N ILE A 26 -3.05 5.50 37.89
CA ILE A 26 -1.77 5.31 37.24
C ILE A 26 -2.02 5.36 35.75
N GLU A 27 -1.33 6.25 35.05
CA GLU A 27 -1.39 6.35 33.59
C GLU A 27 -0.28 5.49 32.97
N ASP A 28 -0.67 4.59 32.09
CA ASP A 28 0.29 3.86 31.27
C ASP A 28 0.73 4.74 30.10
N LYS A 29 2.00 5.14 30.12
CA LYS A 29 2.52 6.17 29.25
C LYS A 29 2.82 5.61 27.86
N LEU A 30 2.09 6.09 26.87
CA LEU A 30 2.35 5.77 25.46
C LEU A 30 3.69 6.32 24.98
N GLN A 31 4.26 5.67 23.97
CA GLN A 31 5.40 6.24 23.24
C GLN A 31 5.02 7.62 22.67
N GLN A 32 6.01 8.50 22.60
CA GLN A 32 5.80 9.86 22.12
C GLN A 32 5.32 9.86 20.66
N GLY A 33 4.22 10.57 20.39
CA GLY A 33 3.66 10.72 19.04
C GLY A 33 2.68 9.63 18.62
N VAL A 34 2.35 8.66 19.49
CA VAL A 34 1.41 7.56 19.16
C VAL A 34 -0.01 8.06 18.86
N PRO A 35 -0.62 8.94 19.69
CA PRO A 35 -1.97 9.43 19.42
C PRO A 35 -2.08 10.17 18.09
N GLU A 36 -1.12 11.04 17.78
CA GLU A 36 -1.07 11.79 16.52
C GLU A 36 -0.83 10.87 15.31
N ALA A 37 -0.03 9.82 15.51
CA ALA A 37 0.24 8.84 14.48
C ALA A 37 -1.01 8.02 14.12
N ILE A 38 -1.72 7.49 15.11
CA ILE A 38 -2.96 6.73 14.89
C ILE A 38 -4.02 7.62 14.22
N GLU A 39 -4.16 8.86 14.67
CA GLU A 39 -5.07 9.84 14.06
C GLU A 39 -4.72 10.12 12.59
N SER A 40 -3.43 10.27 12.27
CA SER A 40 -2.96 10.46 10.90
C SER A 40 -3.23 9.23 10.01
N LEU A 41 -2.95 8.03 10.51
CA LEU A 41 -3.21 6.78 9.78
C LEU A 41 -4.71 6.57 9.52
N ARG A 42 -5.55 6.85 10.51
CA ARG A 42 -7.01 6.78 10.36
C ARG A 42 -7.53 7.80 9.36
N THR A 43 -6.98 9.02 9.36
CA THR A 43 -7.31 10.08 8.40
C THR A 43 -6.89 9.70 6.97
N ALA A 44 -5.81 8.93 6.83
CA ALA A 44 -5.38 8.34 5.57
C ALA A 44 -6.25 7.18 5.07
N GLY A 45 -7.30 6.79 5.82
CA GLY A 45 -8.19 5.68 5.47
C GLY A 45 -7.67 4.30 5.89
N ILE A 46 -6.62 4.23 6.72
CA ILE A 46 -6.09 2.97 7.23
C ILE A 46 -6.89 2.54 8.46
N LYS A 47 -7.46 1.33 8.43
CA LYS A 47 -8.14 0.72 9.58
C LYS A 47 -7.09 0.18 10.55
N VAL A 48 -7.13 0.61 11.80
CA VAL A 48 -6.16 0.21 12.83
C VAL A 48 -6.79 -0.80 13.78
N TRP A 49 -6.18 -1.98 13.86
CA TRP A 49 -6.61 -3.07 14.72
C TRP A 49 -5.53 -3.31 15.77
N VAL A 50 -5.92 -3.42 17.04
CA VAL A 50 -4.98 -3.64 18.15
C VAL A 50 -5.20 -5.03 18.72
N LEU A 51 -4.13 -5.83 18.68
CA LEU A 51 -4.12 -7.21 19.17
C LEU A 51 -3.15 -7.29 20.36
N THR A 52 -3.67 -7.33 21.59
CA THR A 52 -2.85 -7.35 22.80
C THR A 52 -3.03 -8.63 23.61
N GLY A 53 -1.96 -9.02 24.31
CA GLY A 53 -1.99 -10.07 25.34
C GLY A 53 -2.53 -9.58 26.69
N ASP A 54 -2.75 -8.27 26.85
CA ASP A 54 -3.19 -7.67 28.11
C ASP A 54 -4.68 -7.85 28.40
N LYS A 55 -5.04 -7.50 29.63
CA LYS A 55 -6.44 -7.47 30.08
C LYS A 55 -7.24 -6.43 29.30
N GLN A 56 -8.54 -6.70 29.18
CA GLN A 56 -9.46 -5.86 28.44
C GLN A 56 -9.52 -4.43 28.99
N GLU A 57 -9.50 -4.25 30.31
CA GLU A 57 -9.59 -2.93 30.94
C GLU A 57 -8.38 -2.05 30.57
N THR A 58 -7.17 -2.62 30.59
CA THR A 58 -5.94 -1.95 30.17
C THR A 58 -5.98 -1.61 28.69
N ALA A 59 -6.40 -2.55 27.85
CA ALA A 59 -6.50 -2.35 26.41
C ALA A 59 -7.48 -1.22 26.03
N ILE A 60 -8.62 -1.13 26.72
CA ILE A 60 -9.60 -0.04 26.55
C ILE A 60 -9.00 1.29 27.01
N SER A 61 -8.31 1.32 28.15
CA SER A 61 -7.64 2.52 28.66
C SER A 61 -6.57 3.05 27.69
N ILE A 62 -5.74 2.17 27.14
CA ILE A 62 -4.77 2.47 26.08
C ILE A 62 -5.49 2.94 24.81
N GLY A 63 -6.60 2.30 24.45
CA GLY A 63 -7.44 2.68 23.32
C GLY A 63 -7.94 4.12 23.40
N TYR A 64 -8.35 4.58 24.59
CA TYR A 64 -8.72 5.99 24.82
C TYR A 64 -7.51 6.92 24.81
N SER A 65 -6.42 6.55 25.49
CA SER A 65 -5.20 7.36 25.58
C SER A 65 -4.54 7.58 24.20
N SER A 66 -4.65 6.59 23.32
CA SER A 66 -4.15 6.62 21.95
C SER A 66 -5.10 7.26 20.93
N LYS A 67 -6.27 7.77 21.37
CA LYS A 67 -7.37 8.27 20.53
C LYS A 67 -7.89 7.25 19.50
N LEU A 68 -7.60 5.96 19.70
CA LEU A 68 -8.17 4.89 18.90
C LEU A 68 -9.67 4.77 19.18
N LEU A 69 -10.04 4.74 20.46
CA LEU A 69 -11.41 4.79 20.95
C LEU A 69 -11.79 6.23 21.28
N THR A 70 -13.00 6.63 20.89
CA THR A 70 -13.57 7.93 21.26
C THR A 70 -14.93 7.76 21.94
N SER A 71 -15.33 8.72 22.77
CA SER A 71 -16.61 8.68 23.48
C SER A 71 -17.84 8.67 22.58
N LYS A 72 -17.68 9.06 21.31
CA LYS A 72 -18.74 9.04 20.28
C LYS A 72 -18.91 7.67 19.61
N MET A 73 -18.03 6.71 19.88
CA MET A 73 -18.09 5.38 19.27
C MET A 73 -19.04 4.46 20.02
N THR A 74 -19.81 3.69 19.27
CA THR A 74 -20.61 2.58 19.82
C THR A 74 -19.68 1.39 20.05
N GLN A 75 -19.60 0.91 21.29
CA GLN A 75 -18.76 -0.23 21.66
C GLN A 75 -19.56 -1.51 21.66
N ILE A 76 -19.09 -2.50 20.91
CA ILE A 76 -19.61 -3.87 20.90
C ILE A 76 -18.58 -4.74 21.60
N ILE A 77 -18.95 -5.32 22.74
CA ILE A 77 -18.07 -6.17 23.54
C ILE A 77 -18.54 -7.63 23.42
N ILE A 78 -17.66 -8.52 22.94
CA ILE A 78 -17.94 -9.94 22.81
C ILE A 78 -17.08 -10.72 23.80
N ASN A 79 -17.72 -11.10 24.91
CA ASN A 79 -17.13 -11.92 25.97
C ASN A 79 -17.99 -13.17 26.17
N SER A 80 -17.65 -14.25 25.48
CA SER A 80 -18.39 -15.52 25.52
C SER A 80 -17.51 -16.66 26.02
N LYS A 81 -18.13 -17.54 26.83
CA LYS A 81 -17.49 -18.74 27.42
C LYS A 81 -17.94 -20.04 26.76
N SER A 82 -18.85 -19.96 25.80
CA SER A 82 -19.35 -21.10 25.02
C SER A 82 -19.55 -20.70 23.57
N MET A 83 -19.53 -21.70 22.69
CA MET A 83 -19.67 -21.53 21.25
C MET A 83 -21.05 -20.96 20.87
N GLU A 84 -22.13 -21.46 21.48
CA GLU A 84 -23.49 -21.00 21.20
C GLU A 84 -23.72 -19.56 21.67
N SER A 85 -23.15 -19.19 22.82
CA SER A 85 -23.21 -17.81 23.31
C SER A 85 -22.47 -16.87 22.37
N CYS A 86 -21.29 -17.30 21.90
CA CYS A 86 -20.48 -16.52 20.97
C CYS A 86 -21.22 -16.29 19.64
N ARG A 87 -21.88 -17.33 19.12
CA ARG A 87 -22.69 -17.23 17.89
C ARG A 87 -23.81 -16.21 18.02
N LYS A 88 -24.56 -16.24 19.14
CA LYS A 88 -25.65 -15.29 19.40
C LYS A 88 -25.13 -13.86 19.53
N SER A 89 -24.10 -13.64 20.34
CA SER A 89 -23.49 -12.31 20.50
C SER A 89 -22.96 -11.74 19.18
N LEU A 90 -22.43 -12.59 18.30
CA LEU A 90 -21.97 -12.18 16.98
C LEU A 90 -23.13 -11.83 16.04
N GLU A 91 -24.22 -12.62 16.04
CA GLU A 91 -25.44 -12.30 15.30
C GLU A 91 -26.06 -10.97 15.77
N ASP A 92 -26.19 -10.79 17.08
CA ASP A 92 -26.70 -9.57 17.70
C ASP A 92 -25.82 -8.35 17.34
N ALA A 93 -24.50 -8.52 17.37
CA ALA A 93 -23.54 -7.50 16.97
C ALA A 93 -23.66 -7.11 15.49
N ILE A 94 -23.84 -8.10 14.60
CA ILE A 94 -24.06 -7.84 13.17
C ILE A 94 -25.35 -7.06 12.96
N ILE A 95 -26.43 -7.43 13.65
CA ILE A 95 -27.71 -6.71 13.58
C ILE A 95 -27.55 -5.28 14.09
N MET A 96 -26.84 -5.07 15.21
CA MET A 96 -26.55 -3.75 15.74
C MET A 96 -25.71 -2.91 14.77
N SER A 97 -24.74 -3.53 14.08
CA SER A 97 -23.90 -2.85 13.09
C SER A 97 -24.65 -2.40 11.83
N LYS A 98 -25.75 -3.10 11.48
CA LYS A 98 -26.57 -2.81 10.30
C LYS A 98 -27.72 -1.83 10.56
N LYS A 99 -28.09 -1.57 11.82
CA LYS A 99 -29.14 -0.61 12.15
C LYS A 99 -28.61 0.82 11.95
N PRO A 100 -29.15 1.62 11.03
CA PRO A 100 -28.86 3.05 11.01
C PRO A 100 -29.38 3.64 12.33
N THR A 101 -28.54 4.40 13.03
CA THR A 101 -28.83 4.94 14.36
C THR A 101 -29.91 6.03 14.29
N THR A 102 -31.17 5.67 14.10
CA THR A 102 -32.34 6.53 14.33
C THR A 102 -32.70 6.48 15.81
N THR A 103 -31.93 7.16 16.65
CA THR A 103 -32.36 7.44 18.03
C THR A 103 -31.91 8.83 18.43
N SER A 104 -32.64 9.81 17.93
CA SER A 104 -32.77 11.14 18.52
C SER A 104 -34.23 11.54 18.32
N ALA A 105 -35.10 11.06 19.21
CA ALA A 105 -36.43 11.61 19.34
C ALA A 105 -36.31 12.89 20.19
N ILE A 106 -36.67 14.03 19.59
CA ILE A 106 -37.62 15.04 20.11
C ILE A 106 -37.79 16.13 19.03
N SER A 107 -38.97 16.11 18.42
CA SER A 107 -39.83 17.24 17.99
C SER A 107 -39.33 18.30 16.99
N GLY A 108 -40.00 18.35 15.83
CA GLY A 108 -40.46 19.63 15.25
C GLY A 108 -40.02 19.97 13.83
N THR A 109 -40.94 19.78 12.87
CA THR A 109 -41.23 20.71 11.76
C THR A 109 -40.30 20.70 10.51
N THR A 110 -40.80 20.03 9.47
CA THR A 110 -40.72 20.32 8.02
C THR A 110 -39.58 21.21 7.47
N ASN A 111 -38.75 20.67 6.57
CA ASN A 111 -38.77 21.03 5.14
C ASN A 111 -37.71 20.29 4.31
N ASN A 112 -38.15 19.80 3.15
CA ASN A 112 -37.33 19.29 2.05
C ASN A 112 -36.34 20.35 1.54
N THR A 113 -35.06 19.99 1.43
CA THR A 113 -34.22 20.38 0.27
C THR A 113 -33.14 19.32 0.07
N GLY A 114 -33.01 18.86 -1.17
CA GLY A 114 -32.06 17.83 -1.59
C GLY A 114 -30.62 18.30 -1.47
N GLY A 115 -29.83 17.50 -0.77
CA GLY A 115 -28.37 17.58 -0.71
C GLY A 115 -27.88 16.29 -0.11
N THR A 116 -27.45 15.35 -0.95
CA THR A 116 -26.85 14.07 -0.58
C THR A 116 -25.56 14.31 0.20
N SER A 117 -25.69 14.51 1.50
CA SER A 117 -24.61 14.45 2.48
C SER A 117 -24.78 13.13 3.21
N GLY A 118 -23.82 12.22 3.05
CA GLY A 118 -23.87 10.87 3.61
C GLY A 118 -24.20 10.90 5.09
N ALA A 119 -25.36 10.33 5.45
CA ALA A 119 -25.83 10.22 6.81
C ALA A 119 -24.78 9.50 7.67
N GLY A 120 -24.21 10.22 8.64
CA GLY A 120 -23.12 9.74 9.47
C GLY A 120 -23.53 8.55 10.31
N SER A 121 -23.08 7.35 9.92
CA SER A 121 -23.09 6.20 10.80
C SER A 121 -22.15 6.47 11.98
N THR A 122 -22.61 6.19 13.19
CA THR A 122 -21.75 6.29 14.37
C THR A 122 -20.61 5.27 14.23
N PRO A 123 -19.35 5.67 14.42
CA PRO A 123 -18.22 4.75 14.27
C PRO A 123 -18.33 3.65 15.33
N ILE A 124 -18.23 2.39 14.91
CA ILE A 124 -18.35 1.22 15.79
C ILE A 124 -16.95 0.72 16.16
N ALA A 125 -16.76 0.40 17.44
CA ALA A 125 -15.56 -0.26 17.95
C ALA A 125 -15.93 -1.66 18.45
N LEU A 126 -15.24 -2.68 17.94
CA LEU A 126 -15.41 -4.07 18.35
C LEU A 126 -14.31 -4.45 19.36
N ILE A 127 -14.71 -4.95 20.53
CA ILE A 127 -13.81 -5.40 21.59
C ILE A 127 -14.07 -6.90 21.83
N MET A 128 -13.03 -7.72 21.72
CA MET A 128 -13.15 -9.18 21.86
C MET A 128 -12.09 -9.76 22.80
N ASP A 129 -12.47 -10.79 23.55
CA ASP A 129 -11.54 -11.56 24.38
C ASP A 129 -10.95 -12.77 23.61
N GLY A 130 -9.70 -13.11 23.94
CA GLY A 130 -8.97 -14.21 23.31
C GLY A 130 -9.64 -15.57 23.50
N THR A 131 -10.40 -15.77 24.58
CA THR A 131 -11.18 -17.01 24.79
C THR A 131 -12.32 -17.15 23.79
N SER A 132 -13.01 -16.04 23.48
CA SER A 132 -14.06 -16.01 22.45
C SER A 132 -13.48 -16.22 21.05
N LEU A 133 -12.27 -15.69 20.82
CA LEU A 133 -11.58 -15.81 19.54
C LEU A 133 -11.18 -17.26 19.19
N VAL A 134 -10.87 -18.11 20.18
CA VAL A 134 -10.61 -19.55 19.94
C VAL A 134 -11.81 -20.19 19.25
N TYR A 135 -13.01 -19.98 19.80
CA TYR A 135 -14.24 -20.56 19.27
C TYR A 135 -14.62 -20.01 17.89
N ILE A 136 -14.22 -18.78 17.59
CA ILE A 136 -14.56 -18.13 16.31
C ILE A 136 -13.63 -18.61 15.19
N LEU A 137 -12.32 -18.66 15.44
CA LEU A 137 -11.32 -18.97 14.40
C LEU A 137 -11.35 -20.44 13.98
N ASP A 138 -11.70 -21.37 14.87
CA ASP A 138 -11.75 -22.81 14.58
C ASP A 138 -13.10 -23.28 14.02
N SER A 139 -13.97 -22.38 13.53
CA SER A 139 -15.36 -22.69 13.19
C SER A 139 -15.93 -21.84 12.07
N GLU A 140 -17.15 -22.18 11.61
CA GLU A 140 -17.88 -21.43 10.57
C GLU A 140 -18.23 -19.98 10.94
N LEU A 141 -17.94 -19.56 12.19
CA LEU A 141 -18.16 -18.19 12.66
C LEU A 141 -17.11 -17.20 12.12
N GLU A 142 -16.00 -17.68 11.56
CA GLU A 142 -14.91 -16.87 11.01
C GLU A 142 -15.43 -15.86 9.96
N GLU A 143 -16.34 -16.27 9.07
CA GLU A 143 -16.93 -15.41 8.04
C GLU A 143 -17.78 -14.28 8.66
N ARG A 144 -18.54 -14.61 9.70
CA ARG A 144 -19.40 -13.64 10.38
C ARG A 144 -18.57 -12.62 11.15
N LEU A 145 -17.47 -13.06 11.75
CA LEU A 145 -16.51 -12.16 12.39
C LEU A 145 -15.90 -11.21 11.36
N PHE A 146 -15.49 -11.74 10.20
CA PHE A 146 -14.96 -10.93 9.12
C PHE A 146 -15.96 -9.84 8.70
N GLN A 147 -17.21 -10.20 8.42
CA GLN A 147 -18.26 -9.22 8.05
C GLN A 147 -18.48 -8.15 9.12
N LEU A 148 -18.52 -8.53 10.41
CA LEU A 148 -18.65 -7.58 11.50
C LEU A 148 -17.44 -6.64 11.57
N SER A 149 -16.23 -7.20 11.47
CA SER A 149 -14.97 -6.46 11.57
C SER A 149 -14.79 -5.45 10.43
N CYS A 150 -15.23 -5.77 9.21
CA CYS A 150 -15.19 -4.86 8.07
C CYS A 150 -16.06 -3.61 8.28
N ASN A 151 -17.19 -3.76 8.98
CA ASN A 151 -18.10 -2.65 9.31
C ASN A 151 -17.62 -1.82 10.50
N CYS A 152 -16.73 -2.37 11.32
CA CYS A 152 -16.16 -1.67 12.46
C CYS A 152 -15.05 -0.72 12.01
N SER A 153 -14.97 0.45 12.65
CA SER A 153 -13.89 1.41 12.43
C SER A 153 -12.61 1.00 13.18
N VAL A 154 -12.77 0.32 14.32
CA VAL A 154 -11.70 -0.13 15.20
C VAL A 154 -12.03 -1.53 15.69
N VAL A 155 -11.01 -2.38 15.76
CA VAL A 155 -11.09 -3.70 16.38
C VAL A 155 -10.00 -3.81 17.45
N LEU A 156 -10.38 -4.21 18.65
CA LEU A 156 -9.51 -4.39 19.81
C LEU A 156 -9.67 -5.82 20.33
N CYS A 157 -8.63 -6.63 20.17
CA CYS A 157 -8.62 -7.99 20.71
C CYS A 157 -7.70 -8.04 21.94
N CYS A 158 -8.23 -8.57 23.03
CA CYS A 158 -7.57 -8.62 24.34
C CYS A 158 -7.22 -10.07 24.71
N ARG A 159 -6.18 -10.27 25.53
CA ARG A 159 -5.69 -11.59 25.95
C ARG A 159 -5.46 -12.57 24.80
N VAL A 160 -4.93 -12.08 23.69
CA VAL A 160 -4.72 -12.86 22.47
C VAL A 160 -3.37 -13.57 22.51
N ALA A 161 -3.36 -14.87 22.24
CA ALA A 161 -2.13 -15.66 22.10
C ALA A 161 -1.41 -15.39 20.75
N PRO A 162 -0.09 -15.60 20.65
CA PRO A 162 0.68 -15.34 19.42
C PRO A 162 0.12 -16.02 18.15
N LEU A 163 -0.33 -17.27 18.26
CA LEU A 163 -0.95 -18.01 17.14
C LEU A 163 -2.30 -17.39 16.72
N GLN A 164 -3.07 -16.89 17.68
CA GLN A 164 -4.35 -16.24 17.39
C GLN A 164 -4.17 -14.89 16.70
N LYS A 165 -3.12 -14.13 17.05
CA LYS A 165 -2.78 -12.88 16.36
C LYS A 165 -2.53 -13.14 14.87
N ALA A 166 -1.72 -14.17 14.57
CA ALA A 166 -1.48 -14.60 13.20
C ALA A 166 -2.76 -15.12 12.52
N GLY A 167 -3.62 -15.84 13.24
CA GLY A 167 -4.93 -16.28 12.74
C GLY A 167 -5.82 -15.12 12.27
N ILE A 168 -5.90 -14.03 13.04
CA ILE A 168 -6.66 -12.83 12.64
C ILE A 168 -6.09 -12.20 11.36
N VAL A 169 -4.76 -12.06 11.27
CA VAL A 169 -4.13 -11.50 10.07
C VAL A 169 -4.38 -12.41 8.86
N SER A 170 -4.28 -13.73 9.03
CA SER A 170 -4.55 -14.71 7.99
C SER A 170 -6.01 -14.65 7.50
N LEU A 171 -6.97 -14.48 8.43
CA LEU A 171 -8.39 -14.29 8.11
C LEU A 171 -8.60 -13.07 7.20
N VAL A 172 -8.08 -11.91 7.60
CA VAL A 172 -8.24 -10.67 6.82
C VAL A 172 -7.58 -10.78 5.45
N LYS A 173 -6.36 -11.34 5.39
CA LYS A 173 -5.59 -11.51 4.15
C LYS A 173 -6.21 -12.49 3.17
N LYS A 174 -6.85 -13.57 3.65
CA LYS A 174 -7.50 -14.55 2.78
C LYS A 174 -8.83 -14.06 2.21
N ARG A 175 -9.56 -13.22 2.96
CA ARG A 175 -10.92 -12.79 2.63
C ARG A 175 -11.01 -11.39 2.02
N THR A 176 -9.93 -10.62 2.06
CA THR A 176 -9.86 -9.27 1.48
C THR A 176 -8.73 -9.19 0.46
N ALA A 177 -8.92 -8.41 -0.61
CA ALA A 177 -7.84 -8.05 -1.53
C ALA A 177 -6.98 -6.88 -1.00
N ASP A 178 -7.29 -6.38 0.20
CA ASP A 178 -6.57 -5.28 0.84
C ASP A 178 -5.21 -5.75 1.38
N MET A 179 -4.22 -4.86 1.32
CA MET A 179 -2.89 -5.11 1.86
C MET A 179 -2.90 -5.02 3.39
N THR A 180 -2.27 -5.99 4.04
CA THR A 180 -2.16 -6.06 5.50
C THR A 180 -0.77 -5.64 5.97
N LEU A 181 -0.71 -4.84 7.05
CA LEU A 181 0.53 -4.49 7.73
C LEU A 181 0.44 -4.90 9.19
N ALA A 182 1.47 -5.61 9.66
CA ALA A 182 1.61 -5.97 11.07
C ALA A 182 2.81 -5.25 11.69
N ILE A 183 2.62 -4.76 12.91
CA ILE A 183 3.66 -4.09 13.69
C ILE A 183 3.75 -4.72 15.08
N GLY A 184 4.97 -4.98 15.55
CA GLY A 184 5.22 -5.56 16.86
C GLY A 184 6.65 -5.34 17.33
N ASP A 185 6.88 -5.51 18.63
CA ASP A 185 8.17 -5.31 19.30
C ASP A 185 8.74 -6.62 19.87
N GLY A 186 7.86 -7.55 20.24
CA GLY A 186 8.23 -8.77 20.96
C GLY A 186 8.21 -10.06 20.13
N ALA A 187 8.72 -11.13 20.75
CA ALA A 187 8.66 -12.50 20.23
C ALA A 187 7.22 -12.96 19.94
N ASN A 188 6.27 -12.46 20.73
CA ASN A 188 4.84 -12.78 20.63
C ASN A 188 4.19 -12.27 19.34
N ASP A 189 4.85 -11.34 18.64
CA ASP A 189 4.34 -10.72 17.42
C ASP A 189 5.03 -11.26 16.16
N VAL A 190 6.06 -12.10 16.29
CA VAL A 190 6.81 -12.65 15.15
C VAL A 190 5.89 -13.40 14.18
N SER A 191 5.00 -14.25 14.69
CA SER A 191 4.03 -15.00 13.88
C SER A 191 3.03 -14.07 13.18
N MET A 192 2.65 -12.96 13.81
CA MET A 192 1.76 -11.96 13.25
C MET A 192 2.45 -11.16 12.13
N ILE A 193 3.70 -10.73 12.37
CA ILE A 193 4.56 -9.99 11.44
C ILE A 193 4.78 -10.81 10.16
N GLN A 194 5.14 -12.09 10.30
CA GLN A 194 5.40 -12.98 9.15
C GLN A 194 4.14 -13.35 8.34
N MET A 195 2.96 -13.27 8.95
CA MET A 195 1.70 -13.59 8.28
C MET A 195 1.19 -12.42 7.40
N ALA A 196 1.50 -11.18 7.78
CA ALA A 196 1.09 -9.98 7.06
C ALA A 196 1.81 -9.83 5.71
N ASP A 197 1.33 -8.93 4.85
CA ASP A 197 2.01 -8.61 3.59
C ASP A 197 3.23 -7.71 3.79
N VAL A 198 3.19 -6.86 4.82
CA VAL A 198 4.31 -6.05 5.26
C VAL A 198 4.46 -6.17 6.77
N GLY A 199 5.63 -6.64 7.20
CA GLY A 199 6.00 -6.78 8.60
C GLY A 199 6.89 -5.62 9.08
N VAL A 200 6.54 -4.99 10.20
CA VAL A 200 7.33 -3.91 10.80
C VAL A 200 7.72 -4.25 12.23
N GLY A 201 9.01 -4.32 12.51
CA GLY A 201 9.57 -4.57 13.83
C GLY A 201 9.92 -3.26 14.54
N ILE A 202 9.49 -3.11 15.79
CA ILE A 202 9.95 -2.05 16.69
C ILE A 202 11.16 -2.56 17.47
N SER A 203 12.28 -1.85 17.38
CA SER A 203 13.49 -2.18 18.13
C SER A 203 13.35 -1.78 19.60
N GLY A 204 12.89 -2.70 20.44
CA GLY A 204 12.85 -2.55 21.89
C GLY A 204 14.20 -2.83 22.57
N GLN A 205 14.29 -2.55 23.87
CA GLN A 205 15.45 -2.93 24.68
C GLN A 205 15.43 -4.40 25.13
N GLU A 206 14.24 -5.01 25.18
CA GLU A 206 14.05 -6.34 25.77
C GLU A 206 14.25 -7.50 24.77
N GLY A 207 14.37 -7.22 23.47
CA GLY A 207 14.65 -8.23 22.46
C GLY A 207 14.67 -7.69 21.04
N ARG A 208 15.37 -8.39 20.13
CA ARG A 208 15.46 -8.06 18.69
C ARG A 208 14.73 -9.06 17.78
N GLN A 209 13.97 -9.99 18.34
CA GLN A 209 13.36 -11.08 17.57
C GLN A 209 12.32 -10.58 16.56
N ALA A 210 11.46 -9.62 16.94
CA ALA A 210 10.50 -9.00 16.02
C ALA A 210 11.21 -8.27 14.86
N VAL A 211 12.29 -7.55 15.17
CA VAL A 211 13.10 -6.83 14.18
C VAL A 211 13.79 -7.77 13.19
N MET A 212 14.33 -8.90 13.66
CA MET A 212 14.98 -9.89 12.78
C MET A 212 13.98 -10.62 11.88
N ALA A 213 12.71 -10.67 12.26
CA ALA A 213 11.65 -11.33 11.50
C ALA A 213 10.79 -10.36 10.65
N SER A 214 11.10 -9.06 10.67
CA SER A 214 10.33 -8.02 9.98
C SER A 214 11.00 -7.52 8.70
N ASP A 215 10.21 -7.04 7.75
CA ASP A 215 10.70 -6.39 6.52
C ASP A 215 11.33 -5.02 6.80
N PHE A 216 10.72 -4.26 7.72
CA PHE A 216 11.20 -2.95 8.14
C PHE A 216 11.44 -2.90 9.65
N ALA A 217 12.57 -2.32 10.05
CA ALA A 217 12.92 -2.10 11.44
C ALA A 217 12.90 -0.60 11.77
N MET A 218 12.27 -0.22 12.87
CA MET A 218 12.28 1.17 13.35
C MET A 218 12.33 1.26 14.87
N GLY A 219 12.80 2.40 15.41
CA GLY A 219 12.96 2.57 16.85
C GLY A 219 11.67 2.87 17.61
N GLN A 220 10.68 3.52 16.98
CA GLN A 220 9.47 3.99 17.64
C GLN A 220 8.27 3.98 16.69
N PHE A 221 7.07 3.83 17.24
CA PHE A 221 5.82 3.76 16.48
C PHE A 221 5.58 5.02 15.61
N ARG A 222 5.97 6.21 16.06
CA ARG A 222 5.74 7.47 15.33
C ARG A 222 6.35 7.47 13.91
N PHE A 223 7.41 6.69 13.68
CA PHE A 223 8.08 6.62 12.39
C PHE A 223 7.29 5.81 11.35
N LEU A 224 6.25 5.09 11.77
CA LEU A 224 5.31 4.44 10.87
C LEU A 224 4.59 5.44 9.95
N VAL A 225 4.29 6.65 10.46
CA VAL A 225 3.61 7.70 9.70
C VAL A 225 4.44 8.16 8.49
N PRO A 226 5.70 8.62 8.63
CA PRO A 226 6.51 8.95 7.47
C PRO A 226 6.86 7.73 6.62
N LEU A 227 7.03 6.55 7.20
CA LEU A 227 7.28 5.33 6.42
C LEU A 227 6.14 5.04 5.45
N LEU A 228 4.89 5.06 5.92
CA LEU A 228 3.73 4.79 5.07
C LEU A 228 3.36 6.02 4.22
N LEU A 229 3.01 7.14 4.86
CA LEU A 229 2.40 8.27 4.15
C LEU A 229 3.37 8.98 3.20
N VAL A 230 4.68 8.91 3.45
CA VAL A 230 5.69 9.56 2.60
C VAL A 230 6.39 8.53 1.72
N HIS A 231 7.07 7.55 2.31
CA HIS A 231 7.84 6.58 1.53
C HIS A 231 6.94 5.60 0.79
N GLY A 232 5.86 5.11 1.42
CA GLY A 232 4.87 4.27 0.77
C GLY A 232 4.17 4.96 -0.41
N HIS A 233 3.74 6.22 -0.22
CA HIS A 233 3.15 7.03 -1.30
C HIS A 233 4.11 7.20 -2.48
N TRP A 234 5.33 7.69 -2.23
CA TRP A 234 6.32 7.88 -3.29
C TRP A 234 6.67 6.56 -3.99
N ASN A 235 6.84 5.47 -3.25
CA ASN A 235 7.18 4.18 -3.84
C ASN A 235 6.05 3.65 -4.73
N TYR A 236 4.79 3.77 -4.28
CA TYR A 236 3.63 3.37 -5.08
C TYR A 236 3.55 4.16 -6.40
N GLN A 237 3.66 5.49 -6.33
CA GLN A 237 3.65 6.37 -7.51
C GLN A 237 4.76 6.01 -8.50
N ARG A 238 6.00 5.91 -8.00
CA ARG A 238 7.19 5.59 -8.80
C ARG A 238 7.08 4.23 -9.48
N MET A 239 6.71 3.21 -8.72
CA MET A 239 6.61 1.85 -9.25
C MET A 239 5.48 1.71 -10.27
N GLY A 240 4.32 2.31 -9.99
CA GLY A 240 3.19 2.29 -10.92
C GLY A 240 3.54 2.91 -12.27
N TYR A 241 4.16 4.10 -12.24
CA TYR A 241 4.63 4.77 -13.45
C TYR A 241 5.75 4.00 -14.15
N MET A 242 6.78 3.55 -13.42
CA MET A 242 7.91 2.82 -13.98
C MET A 242 7.48 1.56 -14.71
N ILE A 243 6.53 0.79 -14.15
CA ILE A 243 6.03 -0.43 -14.78
C ILE A 243 5.36 -0.08 -16.12
N LEU A 244 4.44 0.89 -16.11
CA LEU A 244 3.71 1.28 -17.31
C LEU A 244 4.64 1.82 -18.41
N TYR A 245 5.58 2.69 -18.02
CA TYR A 245 6.57 3.26 -18.93
C TYR A 245 7.54 2.19 -19.46
N ASN A 246 7.90 1.18 -18.67
CA ASN A 246 8.74 0.07 -19.12
C ASN A 246 8.06 -0.75 -20.22
N PHE A 247 6.75 -1.02 -20.09
CA PHE A 247 5.97 -1.63 -21.16
C PHE A 247 5.92 -0.74 -22.40
N TYR A 248 5.61 0.55 -22.23
CA TYR A 248 5.58 1.52 -23.33
C TYR A 248 6.90 1.56 -24.11
N ARG A 249 8.04 1.81 -23.46
CA ARG A 249 9.32 1.99 -24.15
C ARG A 249 9.78 0.74 -24.90
N ASN A 250 9.50 -0.44 -24.35
CA ASN A 250 9.89 -1.70 -24.99
C ASN A 250 8.93 -2.03 -26.13
N ALA A 251 7.63 -1.78 -25.95
CA ALA A 251 6.63 -2.02 -26.97
C ALA A 251 6.82 -1.11 -28.19
N VAL A 252 7.17 0.18 -28.02
CA VAL A 252 7.47 1.07 -29.17
C VAL A 252 8.58 0.48 -30.03
N PHE A 253 9.69 0.06 -29.42
CA PHE A 253 10.84 -0.49 -30.15
C PHE A 253 10.51 -1.80 -30.86
N VAL A 254 9.86 -2.74 -30.16
CA VAL A 254 9.44 -4.02 -30.75
C VAL A 254 8.43 -3.82 -31.87
N LEU A 255 7.49 -2.87 -31.73
CA LEU A 255 6.50 -2.59 -32.76
C LEU A 255 7.12 -1.98 -34.01
N VAL A 256 8.17 -1.15 -33.90
CA VAL A 256 8.92 -0.66 -35.07
C VAL A 256 9.53 -1.82 -35.87
N LEU A 257 10.13 -2.81 -35.18
CA LEU A 257 10.62 -4.03 -35.83
C LEU A 257 9.47 -4.86 -36.45
N PHE A 258 8.33 -4.94 -35.76
CA PHE A 258 7.14 -5.62 -36.29
C PHE A 258 6.62 -4.97 -37.58
N TRP A 259 6.55 -3.64 -37.64
CA TRP A 259 6.17 -2.91 -38.85
C TRP A 259 7.15 -3.15 -40.00
N TYR A 260 8.45 -3.22 -39.69
CA TYR A 260 9.48 -3.54 -40.66
C TYR A 260 9.29 -4.94 -41.27
N VAL A 261 9.03 -5.96 -40.43
CA VAL A 261 8.76 -7.33 -40.89
C VAL A 261 7.51 -7.40 -41.79
N LEU A 262 6.46 -6.62 -41.49
CA LEU A 262 5.29 -6.53 -42.36
C LEU A 262 5.64 -5.90 -43.72
N PHE A 263 6.49 -4.89 -43.74
CA PHE A 263 6.94 -4.24 -44.98
C PHE A 263 7.81 -5.16 -45.84
N THR A 264 8.65 -5.99 -45.24
CA THR A 264 9.52 -6.96 -45.94
C THR A 264 8.83 -8.30 -46.25
N SER A 265 7.49 -8.36 -46.22
CA SER A 265 6.70 -9.56 -46.50
C SER A 265 7.06 -10.75 -45.60
N PHE A 266 7.19 -10.51 -44.29
CA PHE A 266 7.55 -11.49 -43.26
C PHE A 266 8.96 -12.07 -43.36
N THR A 267 9.87 -11.38 -44.06
CA THR A 267 11.29 -11.73 -44.05
C THR A 267 11.92 -11.28 -42.73
N LEU A 268 12.59 -12.19 -42.02
CA LEU A 268 13.20 -11.94 -40.71
C LEU A 268 14.56 -11.22 -40.81
N THR A 269 14.66 -10.21 -41.67
CA THR A 269 15.80 -9.29 -41.71
C THR A 269 15.54 -8.14 -40.74
N THR A 270 16.59 -7.57 -40.15
CA THR A 270 16.49 -6.41 -39.28
C THR A 270 17.22 -5.22 -39.91
N ALA A 271 16.56 -4.06 -39.95
CA ALA A 271 17.21 -2.81 -40.36
C ALA A 271 18.09 -2.23 -39.26
N ILE A 272 17.74 -2.47 -37.99
CA ILE A 272 18.48 -2.01 -36.82
C ILE A 272 19.62 -2.98 -36.52
N THR A 273 20.82 -2.45 -36.30
CA THR A 273 22.01 -3.25 -35.95
C THR A 273 21.84 -3.93 -34.59
N GLU A 274 22.46 -5.10 -34.43
CA GLU A 274 22.38 -5.87 -33.18
C GLU A 274 22.92 -5.07 -31.98
N TRP A 275 24.03 -4.35 -32.18
CA TRP A 275 24.61 -3.47 -31.16
C TRP A 275 23.66 -2.34 -30.77
N SER A 276 23.01 -1.70 -31.74
CA SER A 276 22.02 -0.65 -31.46
C SER A 276 20.83 -1.17 -30.66
N SER A 277 20.34 -2.38 -30.98
CA SER A 277 19.27 -3.06 -30.24
C SER A 277 19.65 -3.35 -28.77
N VAL A 278 20.87 -3.82 -28.52
CA VAL A 278 21.36 -4.06 -27.16
C VAL A 278 21.53 -2.75 -26.38
N LEU A 279 22.14 -1.73 -27.01
CA LEU A 279 22.38 -0.44 -26.36
C LEU A 279 21.09 0.34 -26.08
N TYR A 280 20.05 0.14 -26.90
CA TYR A 280 18.71 0.69 -26.65
C TYR A 280 18.17 0.29 -25.27
N SER A 281 18.25 -0.99 -24.96
CA SER A 281 17.70 -1.54 -23.71
C SER A 281 18.58 -1.19 -22.51
N VAL A 282 19.90 -1.14 -22.67
CA VAL A 282 20.86 -1.02 -21.55
C VAL A 282 21.23 0.43 -21.24
N ILE A 283 21.51 1.25 -22.26
CA ILE A 283 22.09 2.59 -22.08
C ILE A 283 21.08 3.68 -22.43
N TYR A 284 20.45 3.59 -23.59
CA TYR A 284 19.69 4.72 -24.14
C TYR A 284 18.39 4.99 -23.39
N THR A 285 17.77 3.96 -22.80
CA THR A 285 16.47 4.09 -22.15
C THR A 285 16.45 3.62 -20.69
N ALA A 286 17.26 2.65 -20.28
CA ALA A 286 17.24 2.16 -18.90
C ALA A 286 17.76 3.20 -17.89
N LEU A 287 18.87 3.89 -18.17
CA LEU A 287 19.44 4.86 -17.23
C LEU A 287 18.44 6.00 -16.89
N PRO A 288 17.80 6.68 -17.86
CA PRO A 288 16.76 7.67 -17.59
C PRO A 288 15.61 7.10 -16.77
N THR A 289 15.14 5.88 -17.10
CA THR A 289 14.03 5.25 -16.38
C THR A 289 14.33 4.99 -14.91
N ILE A 290 15.55 4.53 -14.61
CA ILE A 290 15.97 4.23 -13.24
C ILE A 290 16.12 5.54 -12.45
N VAL A 291 16.74 6.55 -13.05
CA VAL A 291 16.96 7.84 -12.39
C VAL A 291 15.62 8.51 -12.06
N VAL A 292 14.68 8.55 -13.02
CA VAL A 292 13.33 9.09 -12.78
C VAL A 292 12.58 8.22 -11.77
N GLY A 293 12.61 6.89 -11.92
CA GLY A 293 11.93 5.95 -11.04
C GLY A 293 12.39 6.01 -9.58
N ILE A 294 13.63 6.41 -9.30
CA ILE A 294 14.15 6.53 -7.93
C ILE A 294 13.92 7.94 -7.36
N LEU A 295 14.13 8.98 -8.18
CA LEU A 295 14.25 10.36 -7.69
C LEU A 295 12.98 11.18 -7.82
N ASP A 296 12.04 10.79 -8.69
CA ASP A 296 10.85 11.57 -8.93
C ASP A 296 9.96 11.63 -7.67
N LYS A 297 9.36 12.80 -7.46
CA LYS A 297 8.52 13.11 -6.30
C LYS A 297 7.40 14.00 -6.78
N ASP A 298 6.22 13.41 -6.87
CA ASP A 298 4.97 14.10 -7.16
C ASP A 298 4.66 15.18 -6.11
N LEU A 299 4.84 14.85 -4.83
CA LEU A 299 4.48 15.71 -3.70
C LEU A 299 5.60 15.84 -2.67
N SER A 300 5.64 16.98 -2.00
CA SER A 300 6.62 17.24 -0.94
C SER A 300 6.31 16.45 0.33
N ARG A 301 7.35 16.08 1.08
CA ARG A 301 7.21 15.40 2.39
C ARG A 301 6.30 16.16 3.35
N ARG A 302 6.36 17.50 3.36
CA ARG A 302 5.55 18.35 4.24
C ARG A 302 4.06 18.29 3.85
N THR A 303 3.77 18.26 2.54
CA THR A 303 2.41 18.16 2.03
C THR A 303 1.78 16.81 2.39
N LEU A 304 2.50 15.71 2.19
CA LEU A 304 2.02 14.35 2.49
C LEU A 304 1.74 14.15 3.99
N LEU A 305 2.57 14.71 4.88
CA LEU A 305 2.33 14.65 6.32
C LEU A 305 1.20 15.58 6.78
N LYS A 306 0.99 16.71 6.10
CA LYS A 306 -0.09 17.65 6.43
C LYS A 306 -1.46 17.16 5.94
N TYR A 307 -1.51 16.42 4.83
CA TYR A 307 -2.74 15.90 4.23
C TYR A 307 -2.69 14.37 4.06
N PRO A 308 -2.88 13.59 5.15
CA PRO A 308 -2.84 12.12 5.10
C PRO A 308 -3.83 11.49 4.13
N GLN A 309 -4.93 12.20 3.81
CA GLN A 309 -5.98 11.74 2.89
C GLN A 309 -5.46 11.42 1.48
N LEU A 310 -4.34 12.03 1.06
CA LEU A 310 -3.72 11.79 -0.24
C LEU A 310 -3.22 10.35 -0.42
N TYR A 311 -2.97 9.64 0.69
CA TYR A 311 -2.57 8.23 0.66
C TYR A 311 -3.64 7.30 0.06
N ARG A 312 -4.91 7.75 0.05
CA ARG A 312 -6.04 6.97 -0.45
C ARG A 312 -5.95 6.69 -1.95
N ALA A 313 -5.27 7.54 -2.72
CA ALA A 313 -5.01 7.31 -4.15
C ALA A 313 -4.26 5.99 -4.40
N GLY A 314 -3.34 5.63 -3.49
CA GLY A 314 -2.64 4.35 -3.53
C GLY A 314 -3.54 3.16 -3.21
N GLN A 315 -4.43 3.31 -2.23
CA GLN A 315 -5.39 2.27 -1.83
C GLN A 315 -6.41 1.97 -2.94
N ASN A 316 -6.85 3.01 -3.67
CA ASN A 316 -7.78 2.90 -4.79
C ASN A 316 -7.13 2.38 -6.10
N GLN A 317 -5.81 2.11 -6.08
CA GLN A 317 -5.05 1.66 -7.24
C GLN A 317 -5.12 2.62 -8.44
N GLU A 318 -5.07 3.94 -8.18
CA GLU A 318 -5.28 4.95 -9.24
C GLU A 318 -4.10 5.06 -10.23
N CYS A 319 -2.87 4.86 -9.77
CA CYS A 319 -1.67 5.09 -10.59
C CYS A 319 -1.31 3.92 -11.51
N TYR A 320 -1.72 2.71 -11.13
CA TYR A 320 -1.60 1.53 -11.97
C TYR A 320 -2.95 0.82 -12.03
N ASN A 321 -3.60 0.94 -13.18
CA ASN A 321 -4.87 0.30 -13.47
C ASN A 321 -4.80 -0.41 -14.83
N LYS A 322 -5.47 -1.56 -14.94
CA LYS A 322 -5.64 -2.31 -16.21
C LYS A 322 -6.19 -1.42 -17.32
N LYS A 323 -7.10 -0.48 -17.00
CA LYS A 323 -7.64 0.47 -17.98
C LYS A 323 -6.55 1.40 -18.52
N LEU A 324 -5.73 1.96 -17.63
CA LEU A 324 -4.63 2.85 -18.00
C LEU A 324 -3.60 2.10 -18.85
N PHE A 325 -3.26 0.87 -18.46
CA PHE A 325 -2.38 0.00 -19.23
C PHE A 325 -2.82 -0.16 -20.69
N TRP A 326 -4.08 -0.53 -20.94
CA TRP A 326 -4.57 -0.71 -22.30
C TRP A 326 -4.63 0.60 -23.10
N ILE A 327 -4.97 1.72 -22.47
CA ILE A 327 -4.94 3.04 -23.12
C ILE A 327 -3.50 3.35 -23.56
N THR A 328 -2.52 3.14 -22.68
CA THR A 328 -1.10 3.33 -23.02
C THR A 328 -0.65 2.38 -24.12
N MET A 329 -1.11 1.12 -24.16
CA MET A 329 -0.75 0.19 -25.25
C MET A 329 -1.32 0.61 -26.61
N ILE A 330 -2.55 1.15 -26.65
CA ILE A 330 -3.12 1.70 -27.89
C ILE A 330 -2.34 2.92 -28.37
N ASP A 331 -1.99 3.82 -27.45
CA ASP A 331 -1.15 4.98 -27.75
C ASP A 331 0.25 4.57 -28.24
N THR A 332 0.85 3.55 -27.61
CA THR A 332 2.13 2.94 -28.05
C THR A 332 2.03 2.42 -29.48
N PHE A 333 0.93 1.73 -29.82
CA PHE A 333 0.70 1.21 -31.16
C PHE A 333 0.65 2.33 -32.20
N TRP A 334 -0.09 3.39 -31.92
CA TRP A 334 -0.14 4.59 -32.76
C TRP A 334 1.23 5.24 -32.93
N GLN A 335 1.93 5.52 -31.82
CA GLN A 335 3.24 6.17 -31.86
C GLN A 335 4.29 5.34 -32.59
N SER A 336 4.28 4.02 -32.44
CA SER A 336 5.19 3.11 -33.17
C SER A 336 4.95 3.13 -34.68
N ALA A 337 3.68 3.19 -35.11
CA ALA A 337 3.33 3.29 -36.51
C ALA A 337 3.82 4.62 -37.09
N VAL A 338 3.61 5.73 -36.39
CA VAL A 338 4.09 7.06 -36.79
C VAL A 338 5.63 7.08 -36.88
N ALA A 339 6.32 6.54 -35.87
CA ALA A 339 7.78 6.48 -35.83
C ALA A 339 8.37 5.64 -36.98
N PHE A 340 7.66 4.61 -37.43
CA PHE A 340 8.07 3.77 -38.55
C PHE A 340 7.75 4.42 -39.92
N PHE A 341 6.48 4.79 -40.15
CA PHE A 341 6.01 5.23 -41.45
C PHE A 341 6.47 6.63 -41.85
N ILE A 342 6.67 7.57 -40.92
CA ILE A 342 7.12 8.93 -41.27
C ILE A 342 8.50 8.90 -41.96
N PRO A 343 9.55 8.29 -41.37
CA PRO A 343 10.85 8.18 -42.04
C PRO A 343 10.77 7.41 -43.35
N LEU A 344 9.98 6.32 -43.40
CA LEU A 344 9.81 5.52 -44.61
C LEU A 344 9.22 6.33 -45.77
N LEU A 345 8.18 7.13 -45.50
CA LEU A 345 7.54 7.97 -46.51
C LEU A 345 8.42 9.16 -46.91
N ALA A 346 9.14 9.75 -45.96
CA ALA A 346 10.04 10.88 -46.23
C ALA A 346 11.20 10.50 -47.17
N TYR A 347 11.71 9.27 -47.04
CA TYR A 347 12.81 8.75 -47.85
C TYR A 347 12.36 7.82 -48.97
N TRP A 348 11.06 7.81 -49.28
CA TRP A 348 10.49 6.97 -50.34
C TRP A 348 11.07 7.36 -51.72
N GLY A 349 11.79 6.44 -52.35
CA GLY A 349 12.44 6.67 -53.65
C GLY A 349 13.81 7.37 -53.56
N SER A 350 14.38 7.52 -52.37
CA SER A 350 15.77 7.93 -52.18
C SER A 350 16.73 6.73 -52.29
N THR A 351 18.02 6.98 -52.52
CA THR A 351 19.07 5.95 -52.62
C THR A 351 19.68 5.58 -51.26
N ILE A 352 18.91 5.70 -50.17
CA ILE A 352 19.41 5.46 -48.82
C ILE A 352 19.37 3.97 -48.51
N ASP A 353 20.45 3.45 -47.94
CA ASP A 353 20.58 2.06 -47.54
C ASP A 353 19.68 1.72 -46.35
N THR A 354 19.28 0.45 -46.27
CA THR A 354 18.45 -0.10 -45.19
C THR A 354 19.06 0.10 -43.79
N SER A 355 20.39 0.17 -43.70
CA SER A 355 21.14 0.42 -42.47
C SER A 355 20.88 1.83 -41.93
N SER A 356 21.05 2.82 -42.80
CA SER A 356 20.91 4.24 -42.46
C SER A 356 19.48 4.60 -42.05
N ILE A 357 18.46 3.97 -42.65
CA ILE A 357 17.08 4.14 -42.18
C ILE A 357 16.84 3.44 -40.83
N GLY A 358 17.54 2.34 -40.56
CA GLY A 358 17.56 1.67 -39.25
C GLY A 358 18.15 2.53 -38.13
N ASP A 359 19.24 3.24 -38.39
CA ASP A 359 19.83 4.17 -37.44
C ASP A 359 18.93 5.38 -37.20
N LEU A 360 18.28 5.88 -38.25
CA LEU A 360 17.27 6.93 -38.14
C LEU A 360 16.08 6.49 -37.28
N TRP A 361 15.56 5.26 -37.48
CA TRP A 361 14.50 4.71 -36.62
C TRP A 361 14.97 4.56 -35.17
N THR A 362 16.20 4.10 -34.94
CA THR A 362 16.77 4.01 -33.59
C THR A 362 16.79 5.39 -32.92
N LEU A 363 17.33 6.41 -33.59
CA LEU A 363 17.39 7.77 -33.06
C LEU A 363 15.99 8.33 -32.80
N ALA A 364 15.07 8.15 -33.75
CA ALA A 364 13.69 8.62 -33.62
C ALA A 364 12.98 7.98 -32.42
N VAL A 365 13.10 6.67 -32.22
CA VAL A 365 12.49 5.96 -31.09
C VAL A 365 13.12 6.39 -29.76
N VAL A 366 14.45 6.49 -29.67
CA VAL A 366 15.12 6.92 -28.45
C VAL A 366 14.73 8.35 -28.06
N ILE A 367 14.67 9.26 -29.02
CA ILE A 367 14.25 10.65 -28.79
C ILE A 367 12.79 10.67 -28.34
N LEU A 368 11.90 9.96 -29.05
CA LEU A 368 10.47 9.90 -28.73
C LEU A 368 10.24 9.37 -27.30
N VAL A 369 10.88 8.26 -26.94
CA VAL A 369 10.72 7.61 -25.64
C VAL A 369 11.27 8.48 -24.51
N ASN A 370 12.45 9.11 -24.70
CA ASN A 370 13.03 10.01 -23.68
C ASN A 370 12.27 11.34 -23.56
N LEU A 371 11.72 11.88 -24.64
CA LEU A 371 10.85 13.05 -24.58
C LEU A 371 9.52 12.73 -23.91
N HIS A 372 8.95 11.56 -24.16
CA HIS A 372 7.75 11.10 -23.45
C HIS A 372 8.01 11.03 -21.95
N LEU A 373 9.14 10.44 -21.54
CA LEU A 373 9.57 10.44 -20.13
C LEU A 373 9.73 11.84 -19.57
N ALA A 374 10.38 12.74 -20.32
CA ALA A 374 10.59 14.12 -19.91
C ALA A 374 9.29 14.88 -19.65
N MET A 375 8.26 14.67 -20.46
CA MET A 375 6.95 15.30 -20.28
C MET A 375 6.27 14.86 -18.97
N ASP A 376 6.49 13.62 -18.55
CA ASP A 376 5.85 13.04 -17.37
C ASP A 376 6.62 13.31 -16.06
N VAL A 377 7.87 13.81 -16.13
CA VAL A 377 8.64 14.14 -14.92
C VAL A 377 8.00 15.33 -14.20
N ASN A 378 7.54 15.08 -12.97
CA ASN A 378 6.96 16.13 -12.13
C ASN A 378 8.02 17.10 -11.61
N ARG A 379 9.13 16.54 -11.07
CA ARG A 379 10.19 17.35 -10.46
C ARG A 379 11.53 17.15 -11.16
N TRP A 380 11.91 18.17 -11.91
CA TRP A 380 13.22 18.24 -12.53
C TRP A 380 14.33 18.50 -11.50
N ASN A 381 15.30 17.58 -11.48
CA ASN A 381 16.56 17.72 -10.76
C ASN A 381 17.70 17.73 -11.78
N TRP A 382 18.87 18.25 -11.41
CA TRP A 382 20.04 18.24 -12.31
C TRP A 382 20.39 16.82 -12.80
N LEU A 383 20.19 15.80 -11.94
CA LEU A 383 20.46 14.41 -12.29
C LEU A 383 19.43 13.83 -13.27
N THR A 384 18.15 14.25 -13.19
CA THR A 384 17.14 13.82 -14.17
C THR A 384 17.38 14.48 -15.53
N HIS A 385 17.81 15.75 -15.56
CA HIS A 385 18.28 16.41 -16.78
C HIS A 385 19.49 15.70 -17.38
N ALA A 386 20.51 15.43 -16.58
CA ALA A 386 21.72 14.75 -17.03
C ALA A 386 21.42 13.36 -17.57
N ALA A 387 20.50 12.61 -16.96
CA ALA A 387 20.11 11.30 -17.44
C ALA A 387 19.35 11.36 -18.77
N ILE A 388 18.26 12.15 -18.85
CA ILE A 388 17.40 12.20 -20.05
C ILE A 388 18.17 12.79 -21.24
N TRP A 389 18.74 13.98 -21.09
CA TRP A 389 19.44 14.65 -22.18
C TRP A 389 20.78 13.98 -22.49
N GLY A 390 21.49 13.51 -21.45
CA GLY A 390 22.72 12.75 -21.62
C GLY A 390 22.51 11.45 -22.37
N SER A 391 21.41 10.73 -22.13
CA SER A 391 21.09 9.51 -22.90
C SER A 391 20.81 9.80 -24.37
N ILE A 392 20.10 10.89 -24.69
CA ILE A 392 19.89 11.29 -26.10
C ILE A 392 21.24 11.60 -26.78
N ILE A 393 22.09 12.41 -26.15
CA ILE A 393 23.42 12.75 -26.67
C ILE A 393 24.29 11.48 -26.80
N ALA A 394 24.26 10.60 -25.81
CA ALA A 394 24.99 9.34 -25.82
C ALA A 394 24.55 8.45 -26.99
N THR A 395 23.27 8.41 -27.34
CA THR A 395 22.79 7.66 -28.51
C THR A 395 23.38 8.20 -29.81
N PHE A 396 23.41 9.52 -30.01
CA PHE A 396 24.07 10.09 -31.19
C PHE A 396 25.55 9.69 -31.26
N ILE A 397 26.28 9.80 -30.15
CA ILE A 397 27.70 9.42 -30.09
C ILE A 397 27.88 7.93 -30.39
N CYS A 398 27.07 7.06 -29.77
CA CYS A 398 27.19 5.62 -29.94
C CYS A 398 26.84 5.17 -31.37
N VAL A 399 25.81 5.74 -32.01
CA VAL A 399 25.50 5.45 -33.42
C VAL A 399 26.66 5.87 -34.31
N MET A 400 27.19 7.08 -34.15
CA MET A 400 28.37 7.54 -34.92
C MET A 400 29.60 6.65 -34.72
N VAL A 401 29.82 6.15 -33.50
CA VAL A 401 30.94 5.24 -33.19
C VAL A 401 30.72 3.85 -33.82
N ILE A 402 29.50 3.33 -33.82
CA ILE A 402 29.16 2.05 -34.46
C ILE A 402 29.44 2.16 -35.96
N ASP A 403 28.99 3.23 -36.61
CA ASP A 403 29.18 3.45 -38.05
C ASP A 403 30.65 3.67 -38.42
N ALA A 404 31.44 4.29 -37.53
CA ALA A 404 32.86 4.53 -37.75
C ALA A 404 33.73 3.27 -37.62
N LEU A 405 33.24 2.22 -36.93
CA LEU A 405 34.02 1.02 -36.61
C LEU A 405 33.58 -0.16 -37.48
N PRO A 406 34.30 -0.49 -38.58
CA PRO A 406 33.86 -1.48 -39.57
C PRO A 406 33.65 -2.90 -39.03
N PHE A 407 34.18 -3.25 -37.85
CA PHE A 407 33.93 -4.54 -37.21
C PHE A 407 32.61 -4.62 -36.42
N LEU A 408 32.01 -3.47 -36.07
CA LEU A 408 30.73 -3.39 -35.34
C LEU A 408 29.53 -3.26 -36.28
N VAL A 409 29.77 -2.83 -37.52
CA VAL A 409 28.71 -2.62 -38.50
C VAL A 409 28.05 -3.95 -38.92
N GLY A 410 28.66 -5.11 -38.61
CA GLY A 410 28.02 -6.41 -38.78
C GLY A 410 27.68 -6.74 -40.23
N TYR A 411 28.35 -6.11 -41.20
CA TYR A 411 28.20 -6.41 -42.62
C TYR A 411 29.35 -7.31 -43.08
N TRP A 412 29.05 -8.60 -43.18
CA TRP A 412 29.67 -9.51 -44.15
C TRP A 412 28.60 -10.01 -45.10
#